data_AF-A0A7V6XKA9-F1
#
_entry.id   AF-A0A7V6XKA9-F1
#
_cell.length_a   1.000
_cell.length_b   1.000
_cell.length_c   1.000
_cell.angle_alpha   90.00
_cell.angle_beta   90.00
_cell.angle_gamma   90.00
#
_symmetry.space_group_name_H-M   'P 1'
#
loop_
_entity.id
_entity.type
_entity.pdbx_description
1 polymer ?
#
loop_
_entity_poly.entity_id
_entity_poly.type
_entity_poly.pdbx_seq_one_letter_code
_entity_poly.pdbx_strand_id
1 'polypeptide(L)'
;MDIYKHINKVVFLEKRIGHITNYSNLEPFRVDPEDILDIQKAAKKISQFVGLNKYIFIVTVAQLENNIAGHVNLKRGEREVFIEISRDITKSSQSVLATLAHEITHKYIHDRNLFYKKGLIHTYENEIFTDITAVFLGLGKLMLNGCEMGNSKVERRADGIYDVNTLTKVGYLKREELAFVYRLICSMRKVPRREMLNVLSRRALLAIKSTYKHDLDYFNEQFHERSYKDKLLGSLIADIKILKSQLEQINEDLEFIRTRYILKTEEHIKEKNARINTILRDLKCICEADTYDPCLLFLYTINLSKEIQQMQLVVKEDIYNLRNIKSDLNMIRNLY
;
A
#
# COMPACT_ATOMS: atom_id res chain seq x y z
N MET A 1 -5.80 -7.76 -9.01
CA MET A 1 -5.51 -6.41 -9.52
C MET A 1 -4.92 -5.60 -8.38
N ASP A 2 -3.67 -5.18 -8.51
CA ASP A 2 -3.01 -4.31 -7.53
C ASP A 2 -3.25 -2.85 -7.93
N ILE A 3 -4.42 -2.34 -7.55
CA ILE A 3 -4.94 -1.02 -7.96
C ILE A 3 -3.95 0.11 -7.60
N TYR A 4 -3.39 0.04 -6.40
CA TYR A 4 -2.45 1.02 -5.89
C TYR A 4 -1.19 1.12 -6.75
N LYS A 5 -0.66 -0.02 -7.23
CA LYS A 5 0.49 0.00 -8.17
C LYS A 5 0.15 0.70 -9.48
N HIS A 6 -1.04 0.52 -10.03
CA HIS A 6 -1.45 1.20 -11.27
C HIS A 6 -1.58 2.71 -11.07
N ILE A 7 -2.23 3.14 -9.97
CA ILE A 7 -2.36 4.56 -9.62
C ILE A 7 -0.97 5.21 -9.48
N ASN A 8 -0.03 4.56 -8.78
CA ASN A 8 1.33 5.10 -8.61
C ASN A 8 2.07 5.27 -9.94
N LYS A 9 1.88 4.36 -10.90
CA LYS A 9 2.44 4.48 -12.26
C LYS A 9 1.82 5.66 -13.03
N VAL A 10 0.51 5.89 -12.90
CA VAL A 10 -0.16 7.07 -13.49
C VAL A 10 0.34 8.37 -12.84
N VAL A 11 0.47 8.41 -11.51
CA VAL A 11 1.06 9.56 -10.81
C VAL A 11 2.49 9.85 -11.28
N PHE A 12 3.29 8.81 -11.51
CA PHE A 12 4.63 8.96 -12.07
C PHE A 12 4.60 9.58 -13.48
N LEU A 13 3.72 9.11 -14.36
CA LEU A 13 3.55 9.66 -15.71
C LEU A 13 3.10 11.12 -15.68
N GLU A 14 2.09 11.45 -14.88
CA GLU A 14 1.57 12.82 -14.78
C GLU A 14 2.66 13.79 -14.31
N LYS A 15 3.45 13.40 -13.30
CA LYS A 15 4.59 14.21 -12.82
C LYS A 15 5.69 14.40 -13.86
N ARG A 16 5.94 13.40 -14.71
CA ARG A 16 7.06 13.41 -15.67
C ARG A 16 6.71 14.03 -17.01
N ILE A 17 5.54 13.71 -17.54
CA ILE A 17 5.15 14.03 -18.91
C ILE A 17 3.73 14.61 -19.03
N GLY A 18 2.98 14.77 -17.94
CA GLY A 18 1.62 15.31 -17.97
C GLY A 18 1.54 16.66 -18.70
N HIS A 19 2.48 17.56 -18.39
CA HIS A 19 2.56 18.90 -18.97
C HIS A 19 2.87 18.97 -20.49
N ILE A 20 3.35 17.88 -21.10
CA ILE A 20 3.64 17.80 -22.54
C ILE A 20 2.73 16.82 -23.30
N THR A 21 1.89 16.08 -22.59
CA THR A 21 1.03 15.06 -23.18
C THR A 21 -0.28 15.68 -23.61
N ASN A 22 -0.71 15.41 -24.84
CA ASN A 22 -2.07 15.77 -25.26
C ASN A 22 -3.08 14.87 -24.54
N TYR A 23 -4.13 15.48 -23.97
CA TYR A 23 -5.17 14.77 -23.22
C TYR A 23 -6.29 14.19 -24.10
N SER A 24 -6.23 14.38 -25.41
CA SER A 24 -7.16 13.75 -26.37
C SER A 24 -7.03 12.22 -26.39
N ASN A 25 -8.09 11.52 -26.76
CA ASN A 25 -8.05 10.09 -27.05
C ASN A 25 -8.02 9.85 -28.57
N LEU A 26 -7.20 8.90 -29.02
CA LEU A 26 -7.24 8.45 -30.40
C LEU A 26 -8.41 7.50 -30.59
N GLU A 27 -9.37 7.90 -31.42
CA GLU A 27 -10.49 7.04 -31.77
C GLU A 27 -10.01 5.83 -32.57
N PRO A 28 -10.53 4.61 -32.29
CA PRO A 28 -10.34 3.45 -33.14
C PRO A 28 -10.72 3.76 -34.58
N PHE A 29 -9.86 3.34 -35.50
CA PHE A 29 -10.05 3.50 -36.94
C PHE A 29 -9.96 2.15 -37.63
N ARG A 30 -10.35 2.06 -38.89
CA ARG A 30 -10.26 0.82 -39.66
C ARG A 30 -8.82 0.64 -40.15
N VAL A 31 -8.33 -0.59 -40.04
CA VAL A 31 -7.11 -1.05 -40.72
C VAL A 31 -7.42 -2.39 -41.36
N ASP A 32 -7.08 -2.56 -42.63
CA ASP A 32 -7.04 -3.88 -43.26
C ASP A 32 -5.82 -4.64 -42.71
N PRO A 33 -6.03 -5.70 -41.91
CA PRO A 33 -4.92 -6.39 -41.26
C PRO A 33 -4.16 -7.32 -42.22
N GLU A 34 -4.63 -7.53 -43.46
CA GLU A 34 -3.92 -8.29 -44.49
C GLU A 34 -3.09 -7.38 -45.42
N ASP A 35 -3.38 -6.07 -45.47
CA ASP A 35 -2.62 -5.09 -46.24
C ASP A 35 -1.52 -4.43 -45.40
N ILE A 36 -0.26 -4.83 -45.66
CA ILE A 36 0.90 -4.25 -44.97
C ILE A 36 1.01 -2.73 -45.14
N LEU A 37 0.56 -2.16 -46.27
CA LEU A 37 0.58 -0.71 -46.46
C LEU A 37 -0.42 -0.01 -45.53
N ASP A 38 -1.56 -0.63 -45.26
CA ASP A 38 -2.56 -0.08 -44.34
C ASP A 38 -2.11 -0.19 -42.87
N ILE A 39 -1.44 -1.30 -42.50
CA ILE A 39 -0.78 -1.45 -41.21
C ILE A 39 0.31 -0.37 -41.01
N GLN A 40 1.12 -0.11 -42.03
CA GLN A 40 2.14 0.94 -41.99
C GLN A 40 1.52 2.34 -41.84
N LYS A 41 0.41 2.63 -42.53
CA LYS A 41 -0.35 3.87 -42.34
C LYS A 41 -0.90 3.98 -40.92
N ALA A 42 -1.39 2.88 -40.34
CA ALA A 42 -1.86 2.84 -38.96
C ALA A 42 -0.75 3.16 -37.97
N ALA A 43 0.44 2.55 -38.13
CA ALA A 43 1.61 2.83 -37.30
C ALA A 43 2.05 4.30 -37.40
N LYS A 44 2.07 4.86 -38.61
CA LYS A 44 2.33 6.28 -38.85
C LYS A 44 1.31 7.16 -38.12
N LYS A 45 0.01 6.86 -38.23
CA LYS A 45 -1.05 7.64 -37.57
C LYS A 45 -0.91 7.62 -36.04
N ILE A 46 -0.67 6.44 -35.45
CA ILE A 46 -0.51 6.29 -34.00
C ILE A 46 0.74 7.01 -33.51
N SER A 47 1.88 6.83 -34.19
CA SER A 47 3.13 7.50 -33.82
C SER A 47 3.05 9.02 -33.93
N GLN A 48 2.37 9.55 -34.94
CA GLN A 48 2.12 10.98 -35.06
C GLN A 48 1.26 11.51 -33.92
N PHE A 49 0.20 10.79 -33.57
CA PHE A 49 -0.68 11.15 -32.47
C PHE A 49 0.06 11.26 -31.13
N VAL A 50 0.98 10.35 -30.84
CA VAL A 50 1.80 10.40 -29.61
C VAL A 50 3.04 11.30 -29.70
N GLY A 51 3.21 12.04 -30.80
CA GLY A 51 4.30 13.00 -30.96
C GLY A 51 5.67 12.38 -31.29
N LEU A 52 5.70 11.24 -31.98
CA LEU A 52 6.91 10.57 -32.47
C LEU A 52 7.18 10.84 -33.96
N ASN A 53 6.78 12.02 -34.45
CA ASN A 53 6.89 12.44 -35.87
C ASN A 53 8.30 12.35 -36.48
N LYS A 54 9.35 12.37 -35.64
CA LYS A 54 10.75 12.31 -36.06
C LYS A 54 11.23 10.90 -36.42
N TYR A 55 10.43 9.87 -36.12
CA TYR A 55 10.75 8.46 -36.35
C TYR A 55 9.99 7.89 -37.55
N ILE A 56 10.62 6.94 -38.23
CA ILE A 56 10.02 6.16 -39.30
C ILE A 56 9.78 4.76 -38.77
N PHE A 57 8.52 4.41 -38.56
CA PHE A 57 8.14 3.07 -38.14
C PHE A 57 8.05 2.14 -39.35
N ILE A 58 8.75 1.01 -39.29
CA ILE A 58 8.76 -0.01 -40.33
C ILE A 58 8.16 -1.27 -39.72
N VAL A 59 6.92 -1.56 -40.09
CA VAL A 59 6.18 -2.72 -39.63
C VAL A 59 6.36 -3.89 -40.60
N THR A 60 6.61 -5.08 -40.07
CA THR A 60 6.64 -6.34 -40.80
C THR A 60 5.74 -7.37 -40.10
N VAL A 61 5.26 -8.36 -40.87
CA VAL A 61 4.50 -9.49 -40.32
C VAL A 61 5.41 -10.72 -40.31
N ALA A 62 5.59 -11.30 -39.13
CA ALA A 62 6.48 -12.44 -38.92
C ALA A 62 5.78 -13.57 -38.15
N GLN A 63 6.34 -14.78 -38.22
CA GLN A 63 5.96 -15.86 -37.32
C GLN A 63 6.76 -15.69 -36.03
N LEU A 64 6.10 -15.21 -34.98
CA LEU A 64 6.69 -15.03 -33.65
C LEU A 64 6.41 -16.25 -32.75
N GLU A 65 7.13 -16.36 -31.64
CA GLU A 65 6.87 -17.40 -30.63
C GLU A 65 5.44 -17.30 -30.08
N ASN A 66 4.94 -18.42 -29.56
CA ASN A 66 3.60 -18.50 -28.99
C ASN A 66 3.43 -17.46 -27.87
N ASN A 67 2.36 -16.67 -27.94
CA ASN A 67 1.99 -15.57 -27.02
C ASN A 67 2.77 -14.25 -27.16
N ILE A 68 3.62 -14.08 -28.19
CA ILE A 68 4.19 -12.78 -28.52
C ILE A 68 3.35 -12.12 -29.63
N ALA A 69 2.67 -11.02 -29.29
CA ALA A 69 1.83 -10.29 -30.23
C ALA A 69 2.64 -9.41 -31.20
N GLY A 70 3.72 -8.81 -30.69
CA GLY A 70 4.63 -8.00 -31.46
C GLY A 70 5.96 -7.81 -30.73
N HIS A 71 6.91 -7.21 -31.44
CA HIS A 71 8.22 -6.88 -30.91
C HIS A 71 8.74 -5.60 -31.56
N VAL A 72 9.36 -4.72 -30.78
CA VAL A 72 10.01 -3.50 -31.28
C VAL A 72 11.51 -3.51 -31.03
N ASN A 73 12.27 -3.21 -32.08
CA ASN A 73 13.72 -3.05 -31.98
C ASN A 73 14.08 -1.62 -31.52
N LEU A 74 14.56 -1.51 -30.29
CA LEU A 74 14.91 -0.24 -29.67
C LEU A 74 16.41 0.02 -29.75
N LYS A 75 16.86 0.58 -30.88
CA LYS A 75 18.23 1.13 -31.01
C LYS A 75 18.26 2.62 -30.67
N ARG A 76 19.34 3.05 -30.01
CA ARG A 76 19.57 4.47 -29.67
C ARG A 76 20.08 5.23 -30.89
N GLY A 77 19.57 6.43 -31.11
CA GLY A 77 20.04 7.35 -32.16
C GLY A 77 19.46 7.09 -33.56
N GLU A 78 18.91 5.91 -33.83
CA GLU A 78 18.30 5.58 -35.12
C GLU A 78 16.90 6.20 -35.28
N ARG A 79 16.63 6.69 -36.50
CA ARG A 79 15.32 7.25 -36.89
C ARG A 79 14.36 6.14 -37.32
N GLU A 80 14.86 5.06 -37.87
CA GLU A 80 14.10 3.87 -38.19
C GLU A 80 13.78 3.08 -36.92
N VAL A 81 12.54 2.63 -36.80
CA VAL A 81 12.05 1.79 -35.69
C VAL A 81 11.32 0.61 -36.29
N PHE A 82 11.89 -0.58 -36.11
CA PHE A 82 11.31 -1.81 -36.66
C PHE A 82 10.33 -2.42 -35.66
N ILE A 83 9.13 -2.71 -36.14
CA ILE A 83 8.08 -3.41 -35.39
C ILE A 83 7.74 -4.70 -36.14
N GLU A 84 7.85 -5.83 -35.47
CA GLU A 84 7.39 -7.12 -35.97
C GLU A 84 6.03 -7.43 -35.33
N ILE A 85 5.04 -7.81 -36.13
CA ILE A 85 3.72 -8.23 -35.67
C ILE A 85 3.53 -9.72 -35.97
N SER A 86 3.01 -10.47 -35.01
CA SER A 86 2.69 -11.89 -35.21
C SER A 86 1.58 -12.07 -36.25
N ARG A 87 1.73 -13.04 -37.14
CA ARG A 87 0.68 -13.44 -38.10
C ARG A 87 -0.65 -13.82 -37.45
N ASP A 88 -0.66 -14.26 -36.19
CA ASP A 88 -1.92 -14.53 -35.48
C ASP A 88 -2.70 -13.24 -35.13
N ILE A 89 -2.00 -12.11 -35.00
CA ILE A 89 -2.61 -10.80 -34.71
C ILE A 89 -3.31 -10.23 -35.93
N THR A 90 -2.83 -10.53 -37.15
CA THR A 90 -3.43 -10.04 -38.41
C THR A 90 -4.82 -10.64 -38.69
N LYS A 91 -5.32 -11.53 -37.82
CA LYS A 91 -6.71 -12.02 -37.87
C LYS A 91 -7.73 -11.01 -37.36
N SER A 92 -7.32 -9.96 -36.64
CA SER A 92 -8.23 -8.86 -36.30
C SER A 92 -7.57 -7.49 -36.36
N SER A 93 -8.25 -6.60 -37.07
CA SER A 93 -7.93 -5.17 -37.18
C SER A 93 -7.73 -4.50 -35.81
N GLN A 94 -8.57 -4.84 -34.82
CA GLN A 94 -8.47 -4.27 -33.47
C GLN A 94 -7.19 -4.73 -32.75
N SER A 95 -6.79 -5.98 -32.93
CA SER A 95 -5.57 -6.52 -32.32
C SER A 95 -4.32 -5.94 -32.97
N VAL A 96 -4.32 -5.73 -34.29
CA VAL A 96 -3.23 -5.00 -34.97
C VAL A 96 -3.05 -3.61 -34.36
N LEU A 97 -4.14 -2.84 -34.19
CA LEU A 97 -4.06 -1.50 -33.60
C LEU A 97 -3.59 -1.51 -32.14
N ALA A 98 -4.04 -2.48 -31.34
CA ALA A 98 -3.55 -2.64 -29.97
C ALA A 98 -2.05 -2.98 -29.94
N THR A 99 -1.59 -3.89 -30.80
CA THR A 99 -0.17 -4.26 -30.85
C THR A 99 0.68 -3.07 -31.27
N LEU A 100 0.28 -2.34 -32.31
CA LEU A 100 0.97 -1.12 -32.72
C LEU A 100 1.00 -0.07 -31.60
N ALA A 101 -0.11 0.12 -30.88
CA ALA A 101 -0.15 1.04 -29.74
C ALA A 101 0.83 0.63 -28.64
N HIS A 102 0.94 -0.66 -28.32
CA HIS A 102 1.91 -1.21 -27.37
C HIS A 102 3.35 -0.94 -27.80
N GLU A 103 3.72 -1.39 -29.01
CA GLU A 103 5.08 -1.34 -29.52
C GLU A 103 5.57 0.10 -29.78
N ILE A 104 4.69 0.99 -30.25
CA ILE A 104 5.02 2.41 -30.41
C ILE A 104 5.23 3.08 -29.04
N THR A 105 4.49 2.66 -28.01
CA THR A 105 4.65 3.18 -26.65
C THR A 105 5.99 2.78 -26.05
N HIS A 106 6.49 1.59 -26.34
CA HIS A 106 7.86 1.19 -25.98
C HIS A 106 8.90 2.19 -26.52
N LYS A 107 8.78 2.59 -27.79
CA LYS A 107 9.66 3.62 -28.36
C LYS A 107 9.47 4.98 -27.68
N TYR A 108 8.24 5.38 -27.36
CA TYR A 108 7.94 6.63 -26.65
C TYR A 108 8.66 6.67 -25.29
N ILE A 109 8.54 5.59 -24.51
CA ILE A 109 9.19 5.41 -23.20
C ILE A 109 10.71 5.49 -23.35
N HIS A 110 11.26 4.77 -24.32
CA HIS A 110 12.70 4.72 -24.56
C HIS A 110 13.29 6.09 -24.97
N ASP A 111 12.65 6.82 -25.89
CA ASP A 111 13.11 8.17 -26.32
C ASP A 111 13.15 9.18 -25.16
N ARG A 112 12.25 9.03 -24.17
CA ARG A 112 12.14 9.94 -23.02
C ARG A 112 12.79 9.40 -21.73
N ASN A 113 13.47 8.26 -21.80
CA ASN A 113 14.08 7.59 -20.65
C ASN A 113 13.11 7.36 -19.47
N LEU A 114 11.85 7.01 -19.78
CA LEU A 114 10.78 6.82 -18.78
C LEU A 114 10.75 5.38 -18.25
N PHE A 115 11.81 4.93 -17.59
CA PHE A 115 11.82 3.59 -17.00
C PHE A 115 11.29 3.64 -15.55
N TYR A 116 10.22 2.89 -15.27
CA TYR A 116 9.64 2.84 -13.92
C TYR A 116 10.60 2.19 -12.92
N LYS A 117 11.28 1.10 -13.32
CA LYS A 117 12.40 0.49 -12.59
C LYS A 117 13.47 -0.01 -13.57
N LYS A 118 14.76 0.14 -13.20
CA LYS A 118 15.91 -0.29 -14.01
C LYS A 118 16.38 -1.70 -13.63
N GLY A 119 16.69 -2.54 -14.61
CA GLY A 119 17.26 -3.88 -14.42
C GLY A 119 16.43 -5.00 -15.07
N LEU A 120 17.08 -6.11 -15.41
CA LEU A 120 16.48 -7.27 -16.10
C LEU A 120 15.33 -7.93 -15.32
N ILE A 121 15.32 -7.80 -13.99
CA ILE A 121 14.29 -8.36 -13.10
C ILE A 121 12.95 -7.59 -13.23
N HIS A 122 12.95 -6.41 -13.86
CA HIS A 122 11.78 -5.55 -13.98
C HIS A 122 11.17 -5.52 -15.38
N THR A 123 11.54 -6.46 -16.27
CA THR A 123 10.98 -6.58 -17.64
C THR A 123 9.45 -6.64 -17.60
N TYR A 124 8.87 -7.56 -16.82
CA TYR A 124 7.41 -7.69 -16.69
C TYR A 124 6.72 -6.41 -16.18
N GLU A 125 7.28 -5.77 -15.15
CA GLU A 125 6.73 -4.52 -14.59
C GLU A 125 6.83 -3.36 -15.59
N ASN A 126 7.86 -3.35 -16.44
CA ASN A 126 8.03 -2.35 -17.49
C ASN A 126 7.05 -2.58 -18.64
N GLU A 127 6.70 -3.83 -18.97
CA GLU A 127 5.63 -4.11 -19.94
C GLU A 127 4.25 -3.65 -19.43
N ILE A 128 3.92 -3.90 -18.16
CA ILE A 128 2.73 -3.33 -17.52
C ILE A 128 2.77 -1.80 -17.57
N PHE A 129 3.94 -1.21 -17.36
CA PHE A 129 4.11 0.24 -17.44
C PHE A 129 3.91 0.74 -18.88
N THR A 130 4.33 -0.02 -19.89
CA THR A 130 4.05 0.28 -21.31
C THR A 130 2.56 0.31 -21.58
N ASP A 131 1.78 -0.68 -21.13
CA ASP A 131 0.31 -0.66 -21.30
C ASP A 131 -0.33 0.59 -20.67
N ILE A 132 0.05 0.90 -19.42
CA ILE A 132 -0.47 2.07 -18.69
C ILE A 132 -0.08 3.37 -19.41
N THR A 133 1.14 3.43 -19.92
CA THR A 133 1.64 4.58 -20.68
C THR A 133 0.86 4.71 -22.00
N ALA A 134 0.54 3.62 -22.69
CA ALA A 134 -0.23 3.66 -23.93
C ALA A 134 -1.62 4.27 -23.67
N VAL A 135 -2.28 3.84 -22.58
CA VAL A 135 -3.55 4.44 -22.14
C VAL A 135 -3.36 5.92 -21.79
N PHE A 136 -2.31 6.27 -21.05
CA PHE A 136 -1.99 7.65 -20.67
C PHE A 136 -1.75 8.57 -21.88
N LEU A 137 -1.16 8.04 -22.95
CA LEU A 137 -0.93 8.78 -24.19
C LEU A 137 -2.19 8.93 -25.04
N GLY A 138 -3.34 8.41 -24.61
CA GLY A 138 -4.62 8.50 -25.33
C GLY A 138 -4.90 7.30 -26.25
N LEU A 139 -4.12 6.22 -26.19
CA LEU A 139 -4.31 5.01 -27.01
C LEU A 139 -5.20 3.96 -26.33
N GLY A 140 -5.81 4.29 -25.18
CA GLY A 140 -6.54 3.32 -24.35
C GLY A 140 -7.70 2.62 -25.06
N LYS A 141 -8.40 3.31 -25.98
CA LYS A 141 -9.47 2.70 -26.78
C LYS A 141 -8.94 1.62 -27.74
N LEU A 142 -7.78 1.85 -28.35
CA LEU A 142 -7.13 0.87 -29.23
C LEU A 142 -6.76 -0.38 -28.43
N MET A 143 -6.06 -0.17 -27.30
CA MET A 143 -5.66 -1.24 -26.39
C MET A 143 -6.87 -2.05 -25.92
N LEU A 144 -7.93 -1.41 -25.41
CA LEU A 144 -9.11 -2.09 -24.86
C LEU A 144 -9.87 -2.93 -25.89
N ASN A 145 -9.96 -2.42 -27.12
CA ASN A 145 -10.64 -3.14 -28.20
C ASN A 145 -9.86 -4.39 -28.62
N GLY A 146 -8.52 -4.31 -28.67
CA GLY A 146 -7.67 -5.37 -29.22
C GLY A 146 -6.91 -6.26 -28.23
N CYS A 147 -6.97 -6.00 -26.91
CA CYS A 147 -6.11 -6.65 -25.89
C CYS A 147 -6.25 -8.17 -25.78
N GLU A 148 -7.38 -8.75 -26.19
CA GLU A 148 -7.63 -10.19 -26.07
C GLU A 148 -8.52 -10.68 -27.21
N MET A 149 -7.99 -11.62 -28.00
CA MET A 149 -8.70 -12.34 -29.06
C MET A 149 -8.80 -13.81 -28.70
N GLY A 150 -10.01 -14.36 -28.71
CA GLY A 150 -10.21 -15.81 -28.58
C GLY A 150 -10.24 -16.44 -29.97
N ASN A 151 -9.33 -17.36 -30.22
CA ASN A 151 -9.28 -18.18 -31.42
C ASN A 151 -9.70 -19.60 -31.05
N SER A 152 -10.87 -20.02 -31.52
CA SER A 152 -11.29 -21.42 -31.45
C SER A 152 -10.81 -22.12 -32.72
N LYS A 153 -9.91 -23.09 -32.56
CA LYS A 153 -9.50 -23.99 -33.64
C LYS A 153 -9.99 -25.40 -33.34
N VAL A 154 -10.59 -26.04 -34.32
CA VAL A 154 -10.91 -27.46 -34.27
C VAL A 154 -9.66 -28.24 -34.69
N GLU A 155 -9.02 -28.93 -33.75
CA GLU A 155 -7.92 -29.85 -34.04
C GLU A 155 -8.46 -31.28 -34.20
N ARG A 156 -8.13 -31.91 -35.33
CA ARG A 156 -8.32 -33.36 -35.51
C ARG A 156 -7.05 -34.09 -35.08
N ARG A 157 -7.17 -34.91 -34.05
CA ARG A 157 -6.12 -35.83 -33.60
C ARG A 157 -6.55 -37.26 -33.90
N ALA A 158 -5.62 -38.22 -33.82
CA ALA A 158 -5.88 -39.63 -34.16
C ALA A 158 -7.00 -40.27 -33.30
N ASP A 159 -7.32 -39.68 -32.16
CA ASP A 159 -8.29 -40.10 -31.14
C ASP A 159 -9.59 -39.28 -31.13
N GLY A 160 -9.72 -38.22 -31.93
CA GLY A 160 -10.96 -37.44 -32.00
C GLY A 160 -10.83 -36.00 -32.50
N ILE A 161 -11.94 -35.27 -32.41
CA ILE A 161 -12.05 -33.84 -32.73
C ILE A 161 -12.02 -33.05 -31.42
N TYR A 162 -11.07 -32.14 -31.28
CA TYR A 162 -10.89 -31.30 -30.10
C TYR A 162 -11.08 -29.83 -30.46
N ASP A 163 -11.91 -29.12 -29.69
CA ASP A 163 -11.96 -27.66 -29.73
C ASP A 163 -10.81 -27.08 -28.89
N VAL A 164 -9.81 -26.53 -29.56
CA VAL A 164 -8.68 -25.83 -28.95
C VAL A 164 -8.95 -24.34 -28.97
N ASN A 165 -9.31 -23.80 -27.80
CA ASN A 165 -9.44 -22.37 -27.58
C ASN A 165 -8.08 -21.78 -27.20
N THR A 166 -7.48 -21.02 -28.12
CA THR A 166 -6.26 -20.25 -27.89
C THR A 166 -6.63 -18.78 -27.67
N LEU A 167 -6.15 -18.18 -26.58
CA LEU A 167 -6.35 -16.75 -26.32
C LEU A 167 -5.06 -16.01 -26.67
N THR A 168 -5.09 -15.22 -27.74
CA THR A 168 -3.98 -14.33 -28.07
C THR A 168 -4.17 -13.02 -27.30
N LYS A 169 -3.18 -12.67 -26.48
CA LYS A 169 -3.16 -11.46 -25.67
C LYS A 169 -2.24 -10.41 -26.29
N VAL A 170 -2.66 -9.16 -26.24
CA VAL A 170 -1.86 -7.99 -26.59
C VAL A 170 -1.68 -7.16 -25.33
N GLY A 171 -0.43 -6.87 -24.98
CA GLY A 171 -0.09 -6.27 -23.70
C GLY A 171 -0.12 -7.29 -22.55
N TYR A 172 0.15 -6.79 -21.36
CA TYR A 172 0.36 -7.55 -20.13
C TYR A 172 -0.74 -7.32 -19.09
N LEU A 173 -1.44 -6.19 -19.16
CA LEU A 173 -2.66 -5.95 -18.40
C LEU A 173 -3.82 -6.81 -18.90
N LYS A 174 -4.56 -7.42 -17.98
CA LYS A 174 -5.86 -8.03 -18.32
C LYS A 174 -6.86 -6.97 -18.74
N ARG A 175 -7.89 -7.34 -19.51
CA ARG A 175 -8.89 -6.38 -19.99
C ARG A 175 -9.53 -5.58 -18.86
N GLU A 176 -9.81 -6.18 -17.70
CA GLU A 176 -10.41 -5.49 -16.56
C GLU A 176 -9.45 -4.46 -15.95
N GLU A 177 -8.16 -4.78 -15.87
CA GLU A 177 -7.12 -3.89 -15.34
C GLU A 177 -6.89 -2.72 -16.30
N LEU A 178 -6.84 -3.00 -17.60
CA LEU A 178 -6.76 -2.00 -18.64
C LEU A 178 -8.00 -1.08 -18.65
N ALA A 179 -9.20 -1.64 -18.42
CA ALA A 179 -10.44 -0.86 -18.34
C ALA A 179 -10.46 0.05 -17.11
N PHE A 180 -9.95 -0.43 -15.98
CA PHE A 180 -9.76 0.37 -14.78
C PHE A 180 -8.81 1.54 -15.06
N VAL A 181 -7.63 1.28 -15.63
CA VAL A 181 -6.63 2.32 -15.94
C VAL A 181 -7.18 3.34 -16.93
N TYR A 182 -7.87 2.89 -17.99
CA TYR A 182 -8.52 3.77 -18.95
C TYR A 182 -9.56 4.67 -18.30
N ARG A 183 -10.47 4.10 -17.50
CA ARG A 183 -11.47 4.88 -16.80
C ARG A 183 -10.84 5.87 -15.81
N LEU A 184 -9.79 5.46 -15.09
CA LEU A 184 -9.06 6.31 -14.15
C LEU A 184 -8.49 7.54 -14.86
N ILE A 185 -7.80 7.33 -15.99
CA ILE A 185 -7.20 8.42 -16.77
C ILE A 185 -8.28 9.33 -17.36
N CYS A 186 -9.37 8.78 -17.87
CA CYS A 186 -10.52 9.57 -18.35
C CYS A 186 -11.13 10.42 -17.23
N SER A 187 -11.36 9.84 -16.04
CA SER A 187 -11.89 10.57 -14.87
C SER A 187 -10.94 11.68 -14.44
N MET A 188 -9.64 11.39 -14.31
CA MET A 188 -8.59 12.36 -13.96
C MET A 188 -8.52 13.54 -14.95
N ARG A 189 -8.75 13.28 -16.24
CA ARG A 189 -8.72 14.30 -17.30
C ARG A 189 -10.09 14.92 -17.60
N LYS A 190 -11.13 14.55 -16.83
CA LYS A 190 -12.52 15.00 -17.03
C LYS A 190 -13.05 14.73 -18.45
N VAL A 191 -12.67 13.61 -19.04
CA VAL A 191 -13.17 13.19 -20.36
C VAL A 191 -14.67 12.87 -20.24
N PRO A 192 -15.55 13.49 -21.05
CA PRO A 192 -16.98 13.22 -20.97
C PRO A 192 -17.32 11.75 -21.17
N ARG A 193 -18.25 11.22 -20.37
CA ARG A 193 -18.66 9.80 -20.44
C ARG A 193 -19.06 9.35 -21.84
N ARG A 194 -19.74 10.21 -22.61
CA ARG A 194 -20.13 9.93 -23.99
C ARG A 194 -18.91 9.70 -24.88
N GLU A 195 -17.89 10.54 -24.75
CA GLU A 195 -16.64 10.41 -25.50
C GLU A 195 -15.87 9.16 -25.05
N MET A 196 -15.73 8.95 -23.75
CA MET A 196 -15.03 7.80 -23.17
C MET A 196 -15.58 6.45 -23.69
N LEU A 197 -16.91 6.33 -23.83
CA LEU A 197 -17.58 5.09 -24.23
C LEU A 197 -17.75 4.94 -25.74
N ASN A 198 -17.50 6.01 -26.51
CA ASN A 198 -17.70 5.99 -27.95
C ASN A 198 -16.69 5.06 -28.65
N VAL A 199 -17.15 4.35 -29.69
CA VAL A 199 -16.34 3.47 -30.56
C VAL A 199 -15.61 2.33 -29.81
N LEU A 200 -16.06 1.96 -28.61
CA LEU A 200 -15.56 0.79 -27.89
C LEU A 200 -16.32 -0.48 -28.30
N SER A 201 -15.59 -1.61 -28.34
CA SER A 201 -16.18 -2.92 -28.56
C SER A 201 -17.10 -3.31 -27.40
N ARG A 202 -18.05 -4.23 -27.64
CA ARG A 202 -18.96 -4.73 -26.60
C ARG A 202 -18.19 -5.30 -25.40
N ARG A 203 -17.07 -6.01 -25.64
CA ARG A 203 -16.23 -6.59 -24.58
C ARG A 203 -15.53 -5.50 -23.76
N ALA A 204 -15.00 -4.46 -24.41
CA ALA A 204 -14.41 -3.30 -23.73
C ALA A 204 -15.45 -2.56 -22.87
N LEU A 205 -16.66 -2.34 -23.39
CA LEU A 205 -17.75 -1.71 -22.64
C LEU A 205 -18.15 -2.51 -21.40
N LEU A 206 -18.22 -3.84 -21.50
CA LEU A 206 -18.51 -4.71 -20.36
C LEU A 206 -17.41 -4.64 -19.30
N ALA A 207 -16.14 -4.60 -19.71
CA ALA A 207 -15.01 -4.46 -18.79
C ALA A 207 -15.00 -3.10 -18.08
N ILE A 208 -15.35 -2.00 -18.77
CA ILE A 208 -15.53 -0.70 -18.11
C ILE A 208 -16.68 -0.76 -17.11
N LYS A 209 -17.81 -1.40 -17.46
CA LYS A 209 -18.94 -1.58 -16.54
C LYS A 209 -18.59 -2.41 -15.30
N SER A 210 -17.69 -3.38 -15.40
CA SER A 210 -17.26 -4.14 -14.21
C SER A 210 -16.42 -3.32 -13.24
N THR A 211 -15.75 -2.24 -13.68
CA THR A 211 -14.98 -1.36 -12.77
C THR A 211 -15.85 -0.60 -11.76
N TYR A 212 -17.17 -0.56 -11.95
CA TYR A 212 -18.10 0.05 -10.99
C TYR A 212 -18.34 -0.82 -9.74
N LYS A 213 -17.80 -2.05 -9.71
CA LYS A 213 -17.94 -2.98 -8.59
C LYS A 213 -16.86 -2.82 -7.51
N HIS A 214 -15.96 -1.85 -7.63
CA HIS A 214 -14.92 -1.65 -6.62
C HIS A 214 -15.48 -0.92 -5.39
N ASP A 215 -15.12 -1.40 -4.19
CA ASP A 215 -15.61 -0.87 -2.91
C ASP A 215 -15.20 0.59 -2.64
N LEU A 216 -14.09 1.02 -3.24
CA LEU A 216 -13.60 2.40 -3.18
C LEU A 216 -14.00 3.15 -4.45
N ASP A 217 -14.56 4.35 -4.28
CA ASP A 217 -14.91 5.23 -5.40
C ASP A 217 -13.67 5.94 -5.96
N TYR A 218 -12.85 5.22 -6.72
CA TYR A 218 -11.65 5.73 -7.39
C TYR A 218 -11.94 6.78 -8.47
N PHE A 219 -13.21 7.04 -8.79
CA PHE A 219 -13.64 7.89 -9.88
C PHE A 219 -14.45 9.10 -9.38
N ASN A 220 -14.40 9.37 -8.07
CA ASN A 220 -15.11 10.49 -7.44
C ASN A 220 -14.65 11.83 -8.04
N GLU A 221 -15.60 12.61 -8.56
CA GLU A 221 -15.34 13.92 -9.15
C GLU A 221 -14.73 14.91 -8.15
N GLN A 222 -15.03 14.76 -6.86
CA GLN A 222 -14.51 15.58 -5.76
C GLN A 222 -12.99 15.47 -5.58
N PHE A 223 -12.34 14.43 -6.14
CA PHE A 223 -10.88 14.34 -6.10
C PHE A 223 -10.17 15.48 -6.85
N HIS A 224 -10.88 16.24 -7.70
CA HIS A 224 -10.36 17.45 -8.33
C HIS A 224 -10.42 18.69 -7.41
N GLU A 225 -11.13 18.60 -6.29
CA GLU A 225 -11.36 19.72 -5.39
C GLU A 225 -10.37 19.71 -4.24
N ARG A 226 -9.68 20.83 -4.05
CA ARG A 226 -8.75 21.00 -2.92
C ARG A 226 -9.47 20.90 -1.58
N SER A 227 -10.68 21.43 -1.48
CA SER A 227 -11.56 21.35 -0.30
C SER A 227 -11.82 19.90 0.13
N TYR A 228 -12.03 18.98 -0.82
CA TYR A 228 -12.26 17.58 -0.52
C TYR A 228 -11.00 16.91 0.05
N LYS A 229 -9.82 17.19 -0.54
CA LYS A 229 -8.54 16.76 0.03
C LYS A 229 -8.35 17.29 1.45
N ASP A 230 -8.63 18.57 1.68
CA ASP A 230 -8.48 19.20 2.99
C ASP A 230 -9.47 18.61 4.01
N LYS A 231 -10.69 18.25 3.58
CA LYS A 231 -11.68 17.54 4.40
C LYS A 231 -11.18 16.15 4.82
N LEU A 232 -10.63 15.37 3.87
CA LEU A 232 -10.05 14.05 4.17
C LEU A 232 -8.90 14.16 5.19
N LEU A 233 -7.99 15.11 4.97
CA LEU A 233 -6.88 15.36 5.90
C LEU A 233 -7.40 15.84 7.26
N GLY A 234 -8.38 16.74 7.27
CA GLY A 234 -8.98 17.28 8.50
C GLY A 234 -9.63 16.20 9.36
N SER A 235 -10.36 15.26 8.74
CA SER A 235 -10.93 14.10 9.44
C SER A 235 -9.86 13.27 10.12
N LEU A 236 -8.81 12.88 9.39
CA LEU A 236 -7.73 12.07 9.94
C LEU A 236 -6.96 12.82 11.05
N ILE A 237 -6.73 14.12 10.89
CA ILE A 237 -6.10 14.95 11.91
C ILE A 237 -6.96 15.01 13.18
N ALA A 238 -8.28 15.08 13.05
CA ALA A 238 -9.19 15.06 14.20
C ALA A 238 -9.10 13.72 14.95
N ASP A 239 -9.12 12.59 14.23
CA ASP A 239 -8.97 11.26 14.82
C ASP A 239 -7.62 11.09 15.54
N ILE A 240 -6.53 11.58 14.92
CA ILE A 240 -5.20 11.57 15.54
C ILE A 240 -5.16 12.41 16.82
N LYS A 241 -5.84 13.57 16.85
CA LYS A 241 -5.92 14.40 18.06
C LYS A 241 -6.68 13.70 19.19
N ILE A 242 -7.79 13.02 18.87
CA ILE A 242 -8.55 12.24 19.85
C ILE A 242 -7.67 11.12 20.41
N LEU A 243 -7.00 10.36 19.53
CA LEU A 243 -6.08 9.30 19.95
C LEU A 243 -4.97 9.84 20.84
N LYS A 244 -4.36 10.97 20.48
CA LYS A 244 -3.30 11.59 21.27
C LYS A 244 -3.79 12.00 22.67
N SER A 245 -4.97 12.64 22.76
CA SER A 245 -5.57 13.03 24.04
C SER A 245 -5.87 11.82 24.92
N GLN A 246 -6.37 10.72 24.35
CA GLN A 246 -6.58 9.48 25.09
C GLN A 246 -5.27 8.88 25.62
N LEU A 247 -4.21 8.89 24.80
CA LEU A 247 -2.90 8.42 25.23
C LEU A 247 -2.30 9.30 26.33
N GLU A 248 -2.48 10.62 26.26
CA GLU A 248 -2.07 11.56 27.31
C GLU A 248 -2.82 11.30 28.63
N GLN A 249 -4.13 11.10 28.58
CA GLN A 249 -4.92 10.75 29.77
C GLN A 249 -4.45 9.45 30.43
N ILE A 250 -4.22 8.40 29.63
CA ILE A 250 -3.69 7.13 30.14
C ILE A 250 -2.34 7.34 30.81
N ASN A 251 -1.47 8.19 30.23
CA ASN A 251 -0.16 8.47 30.80
C ASN A 251 -0.26 9.26 32.12
N GLU A 252 -1.17 10.23 32.22
CA GLU A 252 -1.46 10.95 33.46
C GLU A 252 -1.98 10.01 34.55
N ASP A 253 -2.90 9.11 34.21
CA ASP A 253 -3.44 8.11 35.13
C ASP A 253 -2.34 7.16 35.64
N LEU A 254 -1.42 6.74 34.77
CA LEU A 254 -0.26 5.92 35.14
C LEU A 254 0.70 6.65 36.09
N GLU A 255 1.03 7.92 35.82
CA GLU A 255 1.89 8.72 36.69
C GLU A 255 1.22 9.03 38.03
N PHE A 256 -0.09 9.20 38.06
CA PHE A 256 -0.86 9.29 39.29
C PHE A 256 -0.73 8.01 40.12
N ILE A 257 -0.93 6.83 39.49
CA ILE A 257 -0.78 5.55 40.19
C ILE A 257 0.64 5.38 40.73
N ARG A 258 1.64 5.68 39.90
CA ARG A 258 3.05 5.60 40.27
C ARG A 258 3.39 6.49 41.46
N THR A 259 3.02 7.76 41.40
CA THR A 259 3.39 8.73 42.43
C THR A 259 2.60 8.51 43.71
N ARG A 260 1.29 8.29 43.60
CA ARG A 260 0.41 8.24 44.76
C ARG A 260 0.45 6.90 45.49
N TYR A 261 0.56 5.80 44.74
CA TYR A 261 0.50 4.46 45.34
C TYR A 261 1.86 3.78 45.36
N ILE A 262 2.62 3.78 44.27
CA ILE A 262 3.88 3.03 44.21
C ILE A 262 4.96 3.71 45.07
N LEU A 263 5.34 4.95 44.74
CA LEU A 263 6.45 5.64 45.41
C LEU A 263 6.17 5.89 46.89
N LYS A 264 4.97 6.33 47.25
CA LYS A 264 4.59 6.53 48.67
C LYS A 264 4.64 5.22 49.47
N THR A 265 4.20 4.11 48.88
CA THR A 265 4.26 2.81 49.56
C THR A 265 5.71 2.35 49.72
N GLU A 266 6.55 2.53 48.70
CA GLU A 266 7.98 2.20 48.78
C GLU A 266 8.72 3.02 49.85
N GLU A 267 8.46 4.33 49.94
CA GLU A 267 9.02 5.19 50.99
C GLU A 267 8.58 4.73 52.39
N HIS A 268 7.29 4.45 52.56
CA HIS A 268 6.77 3.97 53.85
C HIS A 268 7.39 2.63 54.26
N ILE A 269 7.53 1.69 53.33
CA ILE A 269 8.19 0.40 53.58
C ILE A 269 9.66 0.62 53.97
N LYS A 270 10.39 1.50 53.27
CA LYS A 270 11.78 1.82 53.59
C LYS A 270 11.92 2.41 54.99
N GLU A 271 11.09 3.39 55.34
CA GLU A 271 11.09 4.03 56.66
C GLU A 271 10.83 3.01 57.77
N LYS A 272 9.79 2.18 57.63
CA LYS A 272 9.44 1.17 58.63
C LYS A 272 10.49 0.08 58.75
N ASN A 273 11.07 -0.39 57.65
CA ASN A 273 12.17 -1.36 57.69
C ASN A 273 13.42 -0.80 58.37
N ALA A 274 13.78 0.46 58.11
CA ALA A 274 14.89 1.12 58.80
C ALA A 274 14.64 1.18 60.31
N ARG A 275 13.41 1.53 60.73
CA ARG A 275 13.02 1.56 62.14
C ARG A 275 13.06 0.18 62.80
N ILE A 276 12.55 -0.85 62.13
CA ILE A 276 12.62 -2.25 62.61
C ILE A 276 14.07 -2.68 62.82
N ASN A 277 14.95 -2.37 61.86
CA ASN A 277 16.37 -2.71 61.96
C ASN A 277 17.06 -2.00 63.14
N THR A 278 16.67 -0.75 63.46
CA THR A 278 17.14 -0.04 64.66
C THR A 278 16.67 -0.74 65.93
N ILE A 279 15.37 -1.04 66.05
CA ILE A 279 14.81 -1.73 67.22
C ILE A 279 15.48 -3.10 67.42
N LEU A 280 15.69 -3.85 66.34
CA LEU A 280 16.38 -5.15 66.41
C LEU A 280 17.84 -5.02 66.83
N ARG A 281 18.53 -3.93 66.45
CA ARG A 281 19.89 -3.64 66.89
C ARG A 281 19.92 -3.30 68.39
N ASP A 282 19.02 -2.42 68.83
CA ASP A 282 18.93 -2.01 70.23
C ASP A 282 18.64 -3.21 71.14
N LEU A 283 17.71 -4.08 70.73
CA LEU A 283 17.43 -5.34 71.44
C LEU A 283 18.63 -6.27 71.52
N LYS A 284 19.46 -6.35 70.46
CA LYS A 284 20.69 -7.16 70.51
C LYS A 284 21.70 -6.58 71.50
N CYS A 285 21.93 -5.27 71.48
CA CYS A 285 22.83 -4.61 72.42
C CYS A 285 22.40 -4.80 73.89
N ILE A 286 21.09 -4.83 74.13
CA ILE A 286 20.51 -5.08 75.46
C ILE A 286 20.78 -6.53 75.93
N CYS A 287 20.68 -7.52 75.04
CA CYS A 287 20.88 -8.94 75.39
C CYS A 287 22.34 -9.30 75.68
N GLU A 288 23.31 -8.46 75.32
CA GLU A 288 24.75 -8.69 75.50
C GLU A 288 25.31 -8.14 76.82
N ALA A 289 24.47 -7.54 77.68
CA ALA A 289 24.89 -6.99 78.96
C ALA A 289 24.95 -8.07 80.06
N ASP A 290 26.15 -8.61 80.32
CA ASP A 290 26.37 -9.57 81.41
C ASP A 290 26.42 -8.86 82.78
N THR A 291 25.43 -9.15 83.65
CA THR A 291 25.44 -8.70 85.05
C THR A 291 25.36 -9.88 86.00
N TYR A 292 26.44 -10.09 86.77
CA TYR A 292 26.59 -11.19 87.73
C TYR A 292 25.96 -10.92 89.12
N ASP A 293 25.46 -9.71 89.40
CA ASP A 293 24.80 -9.34 90.67
C ASP A 293 23.28 -9.58 90.60
N PRO A 294 22.70 -10.45 91.46
CA PRO A 294 21.27 -10.77 91.45
C PRO A 294 20.32 -9.58 91.73
N CYS A 295 20.71 -8.66 92.61
CA CYS A 295 19.89 -7.50 92.96
C CYS A 295 19.90 -6.47 91.82
N LEU A 296 21.06 -6.29 91.20
CA LEU A 296 21.22 -5.42 90.05
C LEU A 296 20.51 -6.00 88.82
N LEU A 297 20.57 -7.32 88.62
CA LEU A 297 19.83 -8.05 87.59
C LEU A 297 18.31 -7.84 87.73
N PHE A 298 17.77 -7.87 88.95
CA PHE A 298 16.36 -7.60 89.20
C PHE A 298 15.96 -6.18 88.77
N LEU A 299 16.75 -5.16 89.14
CA LEU A 299 16.49 -3.76 88.78
C LEU A 299 16.65 -3.52 87.27
N TYR A 300 17.67 -4.10 86.64
CA TYR A 300 17.84 -4.06 85.18
C TYR A 300 16.69 -4.75 84.46
N THR A 301 16.24 -5.90 84.95
CA THR A 301 15.11 -6.65 84.36
C THR A 301 13.83 -5.83 84.44
N ILE A 302 13.58 -5.10 85.52
CA ILE A 302 12.41 -4.20 85.61
C ILE A 302 12.50 -3.09 84.57
N ASN A 303 13.65 -2.40 84.47
CA ASN A 303 13.80 -1.32 83.51
C ASN A 303 13.67 -1.82 82.06
N LEU A 304 14.29 -2.96 81.77
CA LEU A 304 14.18 -3.65 80.50
C LEU A 304 12.73 -4.07 80.19
N SER A 305 11.99 -4.58 81.18
CA SER A 305 10.58 -4.96 80.97
C SER A 305 9.73 -3.76 80.55
N LYS A 306 10.01 -2.58 81.10
CA LYS A 306 9.32 -1.33 80.78
C LYS A 306 9.68 -0.84 79.37
N GLU A 307 10.96 -0.88 79.00
CA GLU A 307 11.41 -0.53 77.64
C GLU A 307 10.82 -1.48 76.59
N ILE A 308 10.81 -2.79 76.85
CA ILE A 308 10.19 -3.79 75.97
C ILE A 308 8.69 -3.53 75.83
N GLN A 309 7.97 -3.23 76.93
CA GLN A 309 6.54 -2.90 76.86
C GLN A 309 6.27 -1.67 76.00
N GLN A 310 7.10 -0.62 76.10
CA GLN A 310 6.98 0.57 75.27
C GLN A 310 7.25 0.26 73.80
N MET A 311 8.31 -0.50 73.48
CA MET A 311 8.60 -0.93 72.11
C MET A 311 7.47 -1.80 71.54
N GLN A 312 6.89 -2.69 72.35
CA GLN A 312 5.76 -3.54 71.93
C GLN A 312 4.51 -2.72 71.57
N LEU A 313 4.23 -1.63 72.28
CA LEU A 313 3.12 -0.74 71.94
C LEU A 313 3.33 -0.10 70.58
N VAL A 314 4.52 0.44 70.33
CA VAL A 314 4.89 1.06 69.04
C VAL A 314 4.81 0.05 67.89
N VAL A 315 5.32 -1.17 68.07
CA VAL A 315 5.27 -2.22 67.03
C VAL A 315 3.83 -2.64 66.74
N LYS A 316 2.96 -2.73 67.75
CA LYS A 316 1.54 -3.05 67.56
C LYS A 316 0.81 -1.98 66.74
N GLU A 317 1.09 -0.71 66.99
CA GLU A 317 0.56 0.41 66.21
C GLU A 317 1.02 0.35 64.75
N ASP A 318 2.31 0.10 64.51
CA ASP A 318 2.86 -0.04 63.16
C ASP A 318 2.25 -1.25 62.40
N ILE A 319 1.99 -2.38 63.09
CA ILE A 319 1.28 -3.53 62.51
C ILE A 319 -0.16 -3.16 62.10
N TYR A 320 -0.86 -2.39 62.93
CA TYR A 320 -2.22 -1.94 62.62
C TYR A 320 -2.24 -1.04 61.37
N ASN A 321 -1.33 -0.07 61.32
CA ASN A 321 -1.20 0.85 60.18
C ASN A 321 -0.87 0.12 58.87
N LEU A 322 0.03 -0.86 58.91
CA LEU A 322 0.38 -1.69 57.75
C LEU A 322 -0.80 -2.54 57.25
N ARG A 323 -1.68 -3.00 58.14
CA ARG A 323 -2.90 -3.73 57.73
C ARG A 323 -3.87 -2.84 56.98
N ASN A 324 -4.02 -1.58 57.39
CA ASN A 324 -4.87 -0.61 56.69
C ASN A 324 -4.33 -0.31 55.29
N ILE A 325 -3.02 -0.03 55.17
CA ILE A 325 -2.38 0.19 53.87
C ILE A 325 -2.52 -1.04 52.96
N LYS A 326 -2.34 -2.25 53.51
CA LYS A 326 -2.54 -3.50 52.76
C LYS A 326 -3.99 -3.67 52.29
N SER A 327 -4.97 -3.24 53.07
CA SER A 327 -6.38 -3.26 52.69
C SER A 327 -6.66 -2.31 51.53
N ASP A 328 -6.13 -1.09 51.57
CA ASP A 328 -6.30 -0.10 50.50
C ASP A 328 -5.69 -0.58 49.18
N LEU A 329 -4.48 -1.18 49.23
CA LEU A 329 -3.84 -1.78 48.05
C LEU A 329 -4.62 -2.96 47.49
N ASN A 330 -5.23 -3.79 48.35
CA ASN A 330 -6.09 -4.89 47.91
C ASN A 330 -7.39 -4.39 47.26
N MET A 331 -7.94 -3.26 47.72
CA MET A 331 -9.13 -2.66 47.11
C MET A 331 -8.85 -2.17 45.69
N ILE A 332 -7.68 -1.56 45.46
CA ILE A 332 -7.23 -1.15 44.11
C ILE A 332 -7.02 -2.37 43.22
N ARG A 333 -6.43 -3.45 43.75
CA ARG A 333 -6.23 -4.71 43.03
C ARG A 333 -7.53 -5.40 42.62
N ASN A 334 -8.63 -5.21 43.35
CA ASN A 334 -9.91 -5.85 43.08
C ASN A 334 -10.85 -5.01 42.19
N LEU A 335 -10.50 -3.75 41.93
CA LEU A 335 -11.22 -2.86 41.01
C LEU A 335 -10.74 -2.99 39.54
N TYR A 336 -9.66 -3.74 39.33
CA TYR A 336 -9.11 -4.18 38.04
C TYR A 336 -9.00 -5.70 38.04
#